data_AF-K1XK30-F1
#
_entry.id   AF-K1XK30-F1
#
_cell.length_a   1.000
_cell.length_b   1.000
_cell.length_c   1.000
_cell.angle_alpha   90.00
_cell.angle_beta   90.00
_cell.angle_gamma   90.00
#
_symmetry.space_group_name_H-M   'P 1'
#
loop_
_entity.id
_entity.type
_entity.pdbx_description
1 polymer ?
#
loop_
_entity_poly.entity_id
_entity_poly.type
_entity_poly.pdbx_seq_one_letter_code
_entity_poly.pdbx_strand_id
1 'polypeptide(L)'
;MIRFLKAFLIFVVLYHILVTVVWYGILGWAYPQLPALGRDAIWLLFFAIIAIINFKSIKSYLTTWKRPWITFIIIIIFGVGISLLKWKWMYDIFVGIKYGLLYLYIFLSATFIGYIWNTKSSSIMNHESWIWNFLNFIKYLLVTTLIAGFLRQGLKFIWPDLFLHIGYGPFDDFKFGAKPPIYYLTWYQGTSRRQGIFSWPNNYGYFLIAFLPAVIYFFKQKFEDIKKLAIINKKTIINISIIWLWILAIALTLSRTAFIGWIVALAAINIQRIRKHKKISWGIWIALLMGLIWLSILKWASTLGHIKAKFGSIQYVIAQPSGYGLWTSWPAVNYNGTILPENYYIQLMLDIGTIGFILRTLLILQIIRLARKIQEAFKTMNTNIHEQTIYLIRIWLNIWRVSLLIMWIFLHVFEDSMINYLFFISRGILTGYLSTIIDKKLPNSR
;
A
#
# COMPACT_ATOMS: atom_id res chain seq x y z
N MET A 1 16.79 16.78 2.30
CA MET A 1 16.24 15.49 1.82
C MET A 1 15.54 14.66 2.91
N ILE A 2 16.17 14.25 4.03
CA ILE A 2 15.55 13.40 5.09
C ILE A 2 14.42 14.16 5.76
N ARG A 3 14.67 15.44 6.11
CA ARG A 3 13.69 16.28 6.80
C ARG A 3 12.43 16.42 5.95
N PHE A 4 12.60 16.70 4.67
CA PHE A 4 11.51 16.73 3.70
C PHE A 4 10.80 15.37 3.60
N LEU A 5 11.53 14.26 3.46
CA LEU A 5 10.93 12.93 3.38
C LEU A 5 10.09 12.59 4.63
N LYS A 6 10.64 12.84 5.82
CA LYS A 6 9.94 12.63 7.08
C LYS A 6 8.69 13.52 7.17
N ALA A 7 8.83 14.80 6.84
CA ALA A 7 7.72 15.74 6.79
C ALA A 7 6.65 15.31 5.79
N PHE A 8 7.03 14.81 4.60
CA PHE A 8 6.11 14.32 3.59
C PHE A 8 5.37 13.06 4.06
N LEU A 9 6.06 12.11 4.69
CA LEU A 9 5.39 10.90 5.22
C LEU A 9 4.47 11.22 6.41
N ILE A 10 4.84 12.19 7.25
CA ILE A 10 3.94 12.72 8.29
C ILE A 10 2.73 13.40 7.64
N PHE A 11 2.96 14.24 6.63
CA PHE A 11 1.90 14.89 5.85
C PHE A 11 0.96 13.85 5.25
N VAL A 12 1.44 12.75 4.70
CA VAL A 12 0.61 11.65 4.16
C VAL A 12 -0.29 11.03 5.23
N VAL A 13 0.19 10.86 6.46
CA VAL A 13 -0.66 10.38 7.58
C VAL A 13 -1.70 11.41 7.99
N LEU A 14 -1.27 12.67 8.12
CA LEU A 14 -2.12 13.79 8.54
C LEU A 14 -3.00 14.34 7.43
N TYR A 15 -2.79 13.91 6.18
CA TYR A 15 -3.50 14.42 5.01
C TYR A 15 -4.99 14.24 5.16
N HIS A 16 -5.42 13.15 5.81
CA HIS A 16 -6.83 12.95 6.10
C HIS A 16 -7.42 14.11 6.90
N ILE A 17 -6.70 14.62 7.90
CA ILE A 17 -7.13 15.78 8.71
C ILE A 17 -7.17 17.04 7.86
N LEU A 18 -6.14 17.29 7.06
CA LEU A 18 -6.10 18.43 6.13
C LEU A 18 -7.33 18.43 5.22
N VAL A 19 -7.64 17.28 4.63
CA VAL A 19 -8.76 17.17 3.70
C VAL A 19 -10.10 17.24 4.43
N THR A 20 -10.33 16.46 5.48
CA THR A 20 -11.66 16.41 6.13
C THR A 20 -11.96 17.60 7.04
N VAL A 21 -10.97 18.13 7.75
CA VAL A 21 -11.20 19.22 8.71
C VAL A 21 -10.96 20.57 8.06
N VAL A 22 -9.79 20.77 7.42
CA VAL A 22 -9.42 22.09 6.90
C VAL A 22 -10.11 22.37 5.56
N TRP A 23 -9.95 21.48 4.59
CA TRP A 23 -10.49 21.72 3.24
C TRP A 23 -12.01 21.56 3.17
N TYR A 24 -12.54 20.52 3.81
CA TYR A 24 -13.98 20.26 3.80
C TYR A 24 -14.75 20.95 4.92
N GLY A 25 -14.22 20.99 6.14
CA GLY A 25 -14.90 21.62 7.27
C GLY A 25 -14.88 23.14 7.21
N ILE A 26 -13.72 23.74 6.93
CA ILE A 26 -13.54 25.20 7.03
C ILE A 26 -13.70 25.91 5.67
N LEU A 27 -13.09 25.38 4.60
CA LEU A 27 -13.03 26.07 3.29
C LEU A 27 -14.25 25.82 2.38
N GLY A 28 -15.28 25.14 2.87
CA GLY A 28 -16.59 25.14 2.21
C GLY A 28 -16.62 24.59 0.77
N TRP A 29 -15.73 23.65 0.42
CA TRP A 29 -15.79 22.85 -0.82
C TRP A 29 -15.25 23.47 -2.12
N ALA A 30 -14.50 24.57 -2.08
CA ALA A 30 -13.85 25.08 -3.29
C ALA A 30 -12.82 24.05 -3.82
N TYR A 31 -13.07 23.47 -5.00
CA TYR A 31 -12.19 22.57 -5.75
C TYR A 31 -11.63 21.33 -4.99
N PRO A 32 -12.43 20.27 -4.79
CA PRO A 32 -12.06 19.10 -3.97
C PRO A 32 -10.88 18.28 -4.53
N GLN A 33 -10.52 18.46 -5.80
CA GLN A 33 -9.38 17.84 -6.45
C GLN A 33 -8.03 18.51 -6.12
N LEU A 34 -8.02 19.77 -5.66
CA LEU A 34 -6.77 20.52 -5.44
C LEU A 34 -5.86 19.90 -4.37
N PRO A 35 -6.35 19.42 -3.21
CA PRO A 35 -5.48 18.76 -2.24
C PRO A 35 -4.77 17.53 -2.82
N ALA A 36 -5.48 16.76 -3.64
CA ALA A 36 -4.97 15.56 -4.29
C ALA A 36 -3.85 15.88 -5.28
N LEU A 37 -4.15 16.85 -6.16
CA LEU A 37 -3.22 17.32 -7.19
C LEU A 37 -2.01 17.99 -6.54
N GLY A 38 -2.22 18.79 -5.49
CA GLY A 38 -1.15 19.43 -4.71
C GLY A 38 -0.21 18.40 -4.08
N ARG A 39 -0.75 17.34 -3.44
CA ARG A 39 0.06 16.22 -2.95
C ARG A 39 0.91 15.59 -4.05
N ASP A 40 0.26 15.21 -5.16
CA ASP A 40 0.92 14.51 -6.27
C ASP A 40 2.02 15.41 -6.87
N ALA A 41 1.72 16.70 -7.04
CA ALA A 41 2.64 17.72 -7.50
C ALA A 41 3.83 17.92 -6.56
N ILE A 42 3.61 17.97 -5.23
CA ILE A 42 4.70 18.09 -4.24
C ILE A 42 5.69 16.94 -4.39
N TRP A 43 5.21 15.69 -4.57
CA TRP A 43 6.08 14.54 -4.76
C TRP A 43 6.82 14.58 -6.10
N LEU A 44 6.12 14.93 -7.18
CA LEU A 44 6.68 15.07 -8.52
C LEU A 44 7.77 16.13 -8.59
N LEU A 45 7.49 17.32 -8.05
CA LEU A 45 8.43 18.45 -7.97
C LEU A 45 9.65 18.08 -7.12
N PHE A 46 9.44 17.44 -5.96
CA PHE A 46 10.55 16.99 -5.11
C PHE A 46 11.47 16.02 -5.85
N PHE A 47 10.92 15.05 -6.57
CA PHE A 47 11.71 14.14 -7.40
C PHE A 47 12.43 14.88 -8.52
N ALA A 48 11.75 15.77 -9.25
CA ALA A 48 12.33 16.53 -10.35
C ALA A 48 13.53 17.38 -9.88
N ILE A 49 13.39 18.10 -8.76
CA ILE A 49 14.46 18.88 -8.14
C ILE A 49 15.66 17.98 -7.81
N ILE A 50 15.43 16.82 -7.19
CA ILE A 50 16.52 15.88 -6.86
C ILE A 50 17.18 15.33 -8.13
N ALA A 51 16.41 15.00 -9.16
CA ALA A 51 16.92 14.51 -10.43
C ALA A 51 17.80 15.56 -11.13
N ILE A 52 17.36 16.81 -11.17
CA ILE A 52 18.12 17.93 -11.77
C ILE A 52 19.42 18.17 -11.00
N ILE A 53 19.36 18.29 -9.66
CA ILE A 53 20.55 18.53 -8.82
C ILE A 53 21.57 17.39 -8.94
N ASN A 54 21.11 16.15 -9.16
CA ASN A 54 21.96 14.96 -9.20
C ASN A 54 21.99 14.32 -10.59
N PHE A 55 21.89 15.13 -11.66
CA PHE A 55 21.80 14.65 -13.03
C PHE A 55 22.95 13.69 -13.42
N LYS A 56 24.17 13.98 -12.96
CA LYS A 56 25.36 13.12 -13.19
C LYS A 56 25.17 11.69 -12.64
N SER A 57 24.43 11.54 -11.55
CA SER A 57 24.17 10.25 -10.91
C SER A 57 23.06 9.43 -11.60
N ILE A 58 22.28 10.03 -12.51
CA ILE A 58 21.20 9.34 -13.24
C ILE A 58 21.79 8.20 -14.08
N LYS A 59 22.89 8.45 -14.80
CA LYS A 59 23.53 7.41 -15.63
C LYS A 59 23.92 6.19 -14.79
N SER A 60 24.51 6.43 -13.62
CA SER A 60 24.92 5.38 -12.67
C SER A 60 23.73 4.64 -12.06
N TYR A 61 22.64 5.34 -11.74
CA TYR A 61 21.42 4.71 -11.27
C TYR A 61 20.77 3.82 -12.35
N LEU A 62 20.73 4.31 -13.59
CA LEU A 62 20.13 3.59 -14.70
C LEU A 62 20.90 2.32 -15.07
N THR A 63 22.17 2.16 -14.72
CA THR A 63 22.85 0.85 -14.96
C THR A 63 22.11 -0.31 -14.27
N THR A 64 21.53 -0.04 -13.11
CA THR A 64 20.86 -1.06 -12.28
C THR A 64 19.34 -1.04 -12.51
N TRP A 65 18.76 0.13 -12.77
CA TRP A 65 17.32 0.34 -12.83
C TRP A 65 16.74 0.60 -14.24
N LYS A 66 17.56 0.56 -15.31
CA LYS A 66 17.13 0.82 -16.69
C LYS A 66 15.98 -0.08 -17.14
N ARG A 67 16.04 -1.39 -16.86
CA ARG A 67 15.00 -2.34 -17.30
C ARG A 67 13.61 -2.03 -16.70
N PRO A 68 13.48 -1.83 -15.36
CA PRO A 68 12.22 -1.35 -14.77
C PRO A 68 11.70 -0.04 -15.37
N TRP A 69 12.56 0.97 -15.55
CA TRP A 69 12.13 2.25 -16.13
C TRP A 69 11.67 2.12 -17.58
N ILE A 70 12.40 1.39 -18.42
CA ILE A 70 12.00 1.13 -19.80
C ILE A 70 10.66 0.41 -19.84
N THR A 71 10.48 -0.63 -19.03
CA THR A 71 9.22 -1.38 -18.98
C THR A 71 8.07 -0.47 -18.53
N PHE A 72 8.30 0.38 -17.54
CA PHE A 72 7.32 1.37 -17.08
C PHE A 72 6.95 2.39 -18.17
N ILE A 73 7.94 2.92 -18.90
CA ILE A 73 7.72 3.85 -20.02
C ILE A 73 6.92 3.15 -21.14
N ILE A 74 7.26 1.90 -21.48
CA ILE A 74 6.52 1.11 -22.46
C ILE A 74 5.07 0.92 -22.03
N ILE A 75 4.80 0.63 -20.75
CA ILE A 75 3.42 0.51 -20.25
C ILE A 75 2.66 1.83 -20.42
N ILE A 76 3.28 2.98 -20.13
CA ILE A 76 2.65 4.29 -20.32
C ILE A 76 2.36 4.53 -21.81
N ILE A 77 3.36 4.39 -22.68
CA ILE A 77 3.21 4.61 -24.12
C ILE A 77 2.12 3.70 -24.68
N PHE A 78 2.12 2.43 -24.28
CA PHE A 78 1.11 1.45 -24.70
C PHE A 78 -0.29 1.82 -24.20
N GLY A 79 -0.43 2.17 -22.92
CA GLY A 79 -1.70 2.59 -22.34
C GLY A 79 -2.26 3.86 -22.99
N VAL A 80 -1.42 4.87 -23.22
CA VAL A 80 -1.78 6.08 -23.96
C VAL A 80 -2.17 5.74 -25.39
N GLY A 81 -1.38 4.92 -26.09
CA GLY A 81 -1.64 4.49 -27.46
C GLY A 81 -2.99 3.79 -27.63
N ILE A 82 -3.32 2.81 -26.79
CA ILE A 82 -4.65 2.18 -26.80
C ILE A 82 -5.74 3.21 -26.55
N SER A 83 -5.55 4.09 -25.57
CA SER A 83 -6.56 5.09 -25.21
C SER A 83 -6.86 6.05 -26.36
N LEU A 84 -5.82 6.47 -27.09
CA LEU A 84 -5.98 7.30 -28.29
C LEU A 84 -6.69 6.53 -29.41
N LEU A 85 -6.34 5.26 -29.64
CA LEU A 85 -7.04 4.39 -30.61
C LEU A 85 -8.51 4.15 -30.25
N LYS A 86 -8.86 4.29 -28.96
CA LYS A 86 -10.23 4.21 -28.43
C LYS A 86 -10.87 5.58 -28.25
N TRP A 87 -10.30 6.63 -28.85
CA TRP A 87 -10.84 7.99 -28.87
C TRP A 87 -11.09 8.58 -27.46
N LYS A 88 -10.25 8.20 -26.48
CA LYS A 88 -10.30 8.75 -25.13
C LYS A 88 -9.76 10.17 -25.09
N TRP A 89 -10.39 11.02 -24.29
CA TRP A 89 -9.94 12.38 -24.08
C TRP A 89 -8.63 12.40 -23.28
N MET A 90 -7.81 13.44 -23.49
CA MET A 90 -6.55 13.60 -22.74
C MET A 90 -6.76 13.60 -21.23
N TYR A 91 -7.86 14.21 -20.76
CA TYR A 91 -8.25 14.19 -19.35
C TYR A 91 -8.39 12.75 -18.84
N ASP A 92 -9.14 11.90 -19.54
CA ASP A 92 -9.36 10.49 -19.18
C ASP A 92 -8.02 9.72 -19.11
N ILE A 93 -7.14 9.96 -20.08
CA ILE A 93 -5.80 9.34 -20.12
C ILE A 93 -4.99 9.73 -18.88
N PHE A 94 -4.92 11.02 -18.53
CA PHE A 94 -4.19 11.47 -17.34
C PHE A 94 -4.74 10.86 -16.07
N VAL A 95 -6.06 10.80 -15.98
CA VAL A 95 -6.74 10.27 -14.81
C VAL A 95 -6.51 8.75 -14.69
N GLY A 96 -6.60 8.00 -15.79
CA GLY A 96 -6.26 6.57 -15.81
C GLY A 96 -4.80 6.29 -15.48
N ILE A 97 -3.85 7.12 -15.91
CA ILE A 97 -2.43 7.02 -15.49
C ILE A 97 -2.30 7.23 -13.98
N LYS A 98 -2.98 8.25 -13.43
CA LYS A 98 -2.97 8.54 -12.00
C LYS A 98 -3.46 7.34 -11.18
N TYR A 99 -4.63 6.81 -11.51
CA TYR A 99 -5.27 5.75 -10.74
C TYR A 99 -4.69 4.34 -11.03
N GLY A 100 -4.18 4.11 -12.24
CA GLY A 100 -3.68 2.81 -12.68
C GLY A 100 -2.17 2.60 -12.53
N LEU A 101 -1.36 3.66 -12.56
CA LEU A 101 0.10 3.54 -12.74
C LEU A 101 0.94 4.43 -11.83
N LEU A 102 0.37 5.47 -11.19
CA LEU A 102 1.15 6.45 -10.40
C LEU A 102 1.95 5.81 -9.25
N TYR A 103 1.43 4.79 -8.59
CA TYR A 103 2.17 4.12 -7.50
C TYR A 103 3.47 3.44 -7.96
N LEU A 104 3.53 2.98 -9.22
CA LEU A 104 4.75 2.44 -9.82
C LEU A 104 5.76 3.57 -10.03
N TYR A 105 5.29 4.74 -10.49
CA TYR A 105 6.12 5.93 -10.58
C TYR A 105 6.65 6.35 -9.21
N ILE A 106 5.78 6.45 -8.18
CA ILE A 106 6.18 6.80 -6.80
C ILE A 106 7.26 5.84 -6.30
N PHE A 107 7.10 4.55 -6.56
CA PHE A 107 8.11 3.56 -6.20
C PHE A 107 9.43 3.80 -6.93
N LEU A 108 9.41 3.91 -8.26
CA LEU A 108 10.63 4.09 -9.05
C LEU A 108 11.34 5.41 -8.70
N SER A 109 10.61 6.51 -8.54
CA SER A 109 11.16 7.79 -8.11
C SER A 109 11.76 7.72 -6.70
N ALA A 110 11.12 7.01 -5.78
CA ALA A 110 11.64 6.74 -4.44
C ALA A 110 12.93 5.91 -4.46
N THR A 111 13.06 4.94 -5.37
CA THR A 111 14.32 4.19 -5.54
C THR A 111 15.47 5.06 -6.01
N PHE A 112 15.22 6.02 -6.89
CA PHE A 112 16.24 6.99 -7.28
C PHE A 112 16.67 7.87 -6.10
N ILE A 113 15.71 8.39 -5.32
CA ILE A 113 16.01 9.20 -4.13
C ILE A 113 16.85 8.40 -3.12
N GLY A 114 16.49 7.14 -2.88
CA GLY A 114 17.27 6.23 -2.02
C GLY A 114 18.67 5.95 -2.57
N TYR A 115 18.81 5.80 -3.89
CA TYR A 115 20.10 5.63 -4.55
C TYR A 115 21.01 6.85 -4.33
N ILE A 116 20.51 8.06 -4.62
CA ILE A 116 21.24 9.31 -4.41
C ILE A 116 21.68 9.43 -2.95
N TRP A 117 20.81 9.05 -2.02
CA TRP A 117 21.12 9.08 -0.59
C TRP A 117 22.42 8.34 -0.27
N ASN A 118 22.54 7.09 -0.73
CA ASN A 118 23.70 6.29 -0.39
C ASN A 118 24.97 6.74 -1.14
N THR A 119 24.83 7.29 -2.34
CA THR A 119 25.99 7.80 -3.09
C THR A 119 26.71 8.94 -2.37
N LYS A 120 25.98 9.76 -1.60
CA LYS A 120 26.53 10.89 -0.83
C LYS A 120 27.02 10.51 0.58
N SER A 121 26.74 9.29 1.04
CA SER A 121 27.19 8.83 2.35
C SER A 121 28.59 8.20 2.23
N SER A 122 29.57 8.78 2.92
CA SER A 122 31.00 8.47 2.78
C SER A 122 31.55 7.39 3.72
N SER A 123 30.83 7.00 4.80
CA SER A 123 31.32 6.00 5.76
C SER A 123 30.33 4.86 6.04
N ILE A 124 30.88 3.68 6.37
CA ILE A 124 30.10 2.46 6.70
C ILE A 124 29.28 2.65 7.99
N MET A 125 29.85 3.27 9.03
CA MET A 125 29.13 3.62 10.26
C MET A 125 27.95 4.55 10.00
N ASN A 126 28.07 5.47 9.03
CA ASN A 126 26.97 6.36 8.65
C ASN A 126 25.84 5.60 7.95
N HIS A 127 26.12 4.45 7.33
CA HIS A 127 25.09 3.65 6.66
C HIS A 127 24.17 2.91 7.65
N GLU A 128 24.74 2.26 8.67
CA GLU A 128 23.95 1.54 9.67
C GLU A 128 23.09 2.47 10.50
N SER A 129 23.69 3.55 11.01
CA SER A 129 22.97 4.58 11.77
C SER A 129 21.81 5.16 10.96
N TRP A 130 22.00 5.40 9.65
CA TRP A 130 20.93 5.87 8.79
C TRP A 130 19.79 4.86 8.63
N ILE A 131 20.11 3.60 8.32
CA ILE A 131 19.11 2.54 8.15
C ILE A 131 18.29 2.40 9.44
N TRP A 132 18.95 2.36 10.60
CA TRP A 132 18.27 2.28 11.89
C TRP A 132 17.39 3.49 12.17
N ASN A 133 17.89 4.70 11.95
CA ASN A 133 17.11 5.92 12.15
C ASN A 133 15.89 5.99 11.22
N PHE A 134 16.02 5.52 9.99
CA PHE A 134 14.92 5.45 9.04
C PHE A 134 13.89 4.41 9.47
N LEU A 135 14.33 3.20 9.84
CA LEU A 135 13.45 2.13 10.29
C LEU A 135 12.74 2.45 11.60
N ASN A 136 13.42 3.10 12.55
CA ASN A 136 12.81 3.58 13.79
C ASN A 136 11.76 4.65 13.48
N PHE A 137 12.06 5.61 12.60
CA PHE A 137 11.07 6.59 12.16
C PHE A 137 9.82 5.90 11.58
N ILE A 138 9.99 4.92 10.70
CA ILE A 138 8.86 4.18 10.14
C ILE A 138 8.13 3.38 11.22
N LYS A 139 8.84 2.74 12.16
CA LYS A 139 8.22 2.04 13.31
C LYS A 139 7.30 2.97 14.11
N TYR A 140 7.77 4.16 14.47
CA TYR A 140 6.96 5.15 15.17
C TYR A 140 5.77 5.60 14.33
N LEU A 141 5.99 5.89 13.04
CA LEU A 141 4.92 6.26 12.12
C LEU A 141 3.82 5.18 12.05
N LEU A 142 4.20 3.90 12.03
CA LEU A 142 3.26 2.78 12.03
C LEU A 142 2.44 2.71 13.32
N VAL A 143 3.08 2.84 14.49
CA VAL A 143 2.40 2.83 15.79
C VAL A 143 1.47 4.03 15.92
N THR A 144 1.91 5.22 15.53
CA THR A 144 1.05 6.42 15.55
C THR A 144 -0.14 6.25 14.62
N THR A 145 0.06 5.70 13.42
CA THR A 145 -1.05 5.46 12.46
C THR A 145 -2.03 4.41 13.01
N LEU A 146 -1.54 3.35 13.67
CA LEU A 146 -2.37 2.35 14.35
C LEU A 146 -3.22 2.98 15.45
N ILE A 147 -2.61 3.75 16.36
CA ILE A 147 -3.33 4.37 17.48
C ILE A 147 -4.36 5.37 16.96
N ALA A 148 -3.95 6.25 16.05
CA ALA A 148 -4.86 7.24 15.46
C ALA A 148 -6.03 6.58 14.71
N GLY A 149 -5.76 5.52 13.94
CA GLY A 149 -6.79 4.77 13.24
C GLY A 149 -7.74 4.05 14.19
N PHE A 150 -7.22 3.41 15.23
CA PHE A 150 -8.01 2.72 16.25
C PHE A 150 -8.92 3.70 17.01
N LEU A 151 -8.35 4.76 17.58
CA LEU A 151 -9.10 5.78 18.31
C LEU A 151 -10.19 6.37 17.43
N ARG A 152 -9.86 6.68 16.18
CA ARG A 152 -10.84 7.24 15.25
C ARG A 152 -11.97 6.26 14.92
N GLN A 153 -11.66 5.00 14.66
CA GLN A 153 -12.70 4.01 14.40
C GLN A 153 -13.60 3.83 15.63
N GLY A 154 -13.03 3.81 16.83
CA GLY A 154 -13.79 3.82 18.09
C GLY A 154 -14.66 5.06 18.25
N LEU A 155 -14.11 6.26 18.04
CA LEU A 155 -14.83 7.52 18.16
C LEU A 155 -16.01 7.65 17.20
N LYS A 156 -15.93 7.05 16.00
CA LYS A 156 -17.09 6.99 15.10
C LYS A 156 -18.27 6.27 15.73
N PHE A 157 -18.03 5.18 16.47
CA PHE A 157 -19.10 4.46 17.17
C PHE A 157 -19.65 5.22 18.37
N ILE A 158 -18.81 5.99 19.06
CA ILE A 158 -19.22 6.73 20.26
C ILE A 158 -19.95 8.03 19.88
N TRP A 159 -19.50 8.73 18.84
CA TRP A 159 -19.97 10.08 18.50
C TRP A 159 -20.28 10.25 17.00
N PRO A 160 -21.28 9.55 16.46
CA PRO A 160 -21.59 9.56 15.03
C PRO A 160 -21.94 10.97 14.50
N ASP A 161 -22.64 11.78 15.29
CA ASP A 161 -23.09 13.13 14.89
C ASP A 161 -21.93 14.10 14.64
N LEU A 162 -20.86 14.02 15.44
CA LEU A 162 -19.65 14.80 15.23
C LEU A 162 -19.02 14.46 13.88
N PHE A 163 -18.96 13.17 13.53
CA PHE A 163 -18.43 12.73 12.24
C PHE A 163 -19.33 13.17 11.09
N LEU A 164 -20.65 13.11 11.25
CA LEU A 164 -21.60 13.65 10.26
C LEU A 164 -21.34 15.13 9.98
N HIS A 165 -21.19 15.93 11.04
CA HIS A 165 -21.00 17.37 10.95
C HIS A 165 -19.69 17.76 10.23
N ILE A 166 -18.61 16.99 10.43
CA ILE A 166 -17.33 17.21 9.74
C ILE A 166 -17.23 16.50 8.37
N GLY A 167 -18.36 16.06 7.82
CA GLY A 167 -18.49 15.63 6.42
C GLY A 167 -18.43 14.12 6.16
N TYR A 168 -18.58 13.27 7.19
CA TYR A 168 -18.78 11.82 7.00
C TYR A 168 -20.23 11.53 6.63
N GLY A 169 -20.46 10.46 5.86
CA GLY A 169 -21.80 9.98 5.56
C GLY A 169 -22.50 9.33 6.76
N PRO A 170 -23.84 9.23 6.72
CA PRO A 170 -24.67 8.74 7.83
C PRO A 170 -24.39 7.29 8.23
N PHE A 171 -24.77 6.97 9.47
CA PHE A 171 -24.52 5.70 10.16
C PHE A 171 -25.53 4.58 9.81
N ASP A 172 -26.52 4.85 8.94
CA ASP A 172 -27.66 3.93 8.66
C ASP A 172 -27.24 2.54 8.15
N ASP A 173 -26.01 2.44 7.64
CA ASP A 173 -25.39 1.26 7.06
C ASP A 173 -24.93 0.20 8.09
N PHE A 174 -25.19 0.38 9.39
CA PHE A 174 -24.90 -0.59 10.46
C PHE A 174 -26.13 -1.30 11.04
N LYS A 175 -27.33 -1.09 10.48
CA LYS A 175 -28.48 -1.93 10.81
C LYS A 175 -28.23 -3.34 10.27
N PHE A 176 -28.06 -4.32 11.16
CA PHE A 176 -28.04 -5.74 10.79
C PHE A 176 -29.27 -6.03 9.91
N GLY A 177 -29.06 -6.49 8.67
CA GLY A 177 -30.13 -6.78 7.71
C GLY A 177 -30.41 -5.71 6.64
N ALA A 178 -29.77 -4.54 6.68
CA ALA A 178 -29.89 -3.53 5.62
C ALA A 178 -28.89 -3.75 4.45
N LYS A 179 -29.29 -3.33 3.24
CA LYS A 179 -28.50 -3.33 1.99
C LYS A 179 -27.29 -2.36 2.10
N PRO A 180 -26.24 -2.55 1.28
CA PRO A 180 -24.88 -2.84 1.73
C PRO A 180 -24.15 -1.71 2.49
N PRO A 181 -23.20 -2.09 3.38
CA PRO A 181 -22.72 -1.22 4.43
C PRO A 181 -21.38 -0.57 4.10
N ILE A 182 -21.29 0.75 3.96
CA ILE A 182 -19.97 1.38 4.02
C ILE A 182 -20.09 2.79 4.62
N TYR A 183 -19.23 3.16 5.57
CA TYR A 183 -19.06 4.57 5.97
C TYR A 183 -18.68 5.41 4.75
N TYR A 184 -19.66 5.96 4.05
CA TYR A 184 -19.37 6.64 2.81
C TYR A 184 -18.88 8.06 3.06
N LEU A 185 -17.64 8.34 2.63
CA LEU A 185 -17.29 9.69 2.17
C LEU A 185 -17.78 9.82 0.72
N THR A 186 -19.10 9.74 0.50
CA THR A 186 -19.73 10.05 -0.79
C THR A 186 -20.84 11.05 -0.60
N TRP A 187 -20.71 12.22 -1.22
CA TRP A 187 -21.89 12.94 -1.69
C TRP A 187 -21.58 13.62 -3.03
N TYR A 188 -22.67 13.80 -3.79
CA TYR A 188 -22.88 14.38 -5.13
C TYR A 188 -21.73 14.23 -6.16
N GLN A 189 -21.99 13.53 -7.27
CA GLN A 189 -21.13 13.44 -8.46
C GLN A 189 -19.75 12.74 -8.30
N GLY A 190 -19.51 12.01 -7.21
CA GLY A 190 -18.34 11.12 -7.13
C GLY A 190 -16.99 11.84 -6.99
N THR A 191 -16.95 13.08 -6.51
CA THR A 191 -15.68 13.82 -6.34
C THR A 191 -14.97 13.54 -5.00
N SER A 192 -13.69 13.14 -5.10
CA SER A 192 -12.49 13.40 -4.25
C SER A 192 -12.58 13.43 -2.72
N ARG A 193 -13.57 12.82 -2.06
CA ARG A 193 -13.55 12.70 -0.58
C ARG A 193 -12.67 11.54 -0.04
N ARG A 194 -12.02 10.75 -0.90
CA ARG A 194 -11.58 9.38 -0.57
C ARG A 194 -10.08 9.13 -0.48
N GLN A 195 -9.31 10.07 0.04
CA GLN A 195 -7.86 10.06 -0.22
C GLN A 195 -6.96 9.78 0.99
N GLY A 196 -7.51 9.83 2.21
CA GLY A 196 -6.75 9.57 3.43
C GLY A 196 -6.56 8.08 3.75
N ILE A 197 -5.59 7.77 4.61
CA ILE A 197 -5.34 6.41 5.13
C ILE A 197 -6.57 5.84 5.85
N PHE A 198 -7.33 6.75 6.45
CA PHE A 198 -8.45 6.43 7.32
C PHE A 198 -9.79 6.77 6.66
N SER A 199 -9.83 7.11 5.36
CA SER A 199 -11.07 7.47 4.67
C SER A 199 -12.08 6.32 4.68
N TRP A 200 -11.62 5.06 4.66
CA TRP A 200 -12.45 3.86 4.66
C TRP A 200 -11.91 2.78 5.59
N PRO A 201 -12.78 1.90 6.10
CA PRO A 201 -12.33 0.70 6.80
C PRO A 201 -11.44 -0.20 5.93
N ASN A 202 -11.66 -0.20 4.61
CA ASN A 202 -10.82 -0.93 3.66
C ASN A 202 -9.42 -0.32 3.52
N ASN A 203 -9.29 1.00 3.50
CA ASN A 203 -7.99 1.68 3.49
C ASN A 203 -7.24 1.33 4.77
N TYR A 204 -7.83 1.60 5.93
CA TYR A 204 -7.17 1.29 7.19
C TYR A 204 -6.89 -0.22 7.35
N GLY A 205 -7.79 -1.08 6.93
CA GLY A 205 -7.59 -2.54 6.87
C GLY A 205 -6.41 -2.93 6.00
N TYR A 206 -6.29 -2.37 4.78
CA TYR A 206 -5.14 -2.62 3.92
C TYR A 206 -3.83 -2.15 4.56
N PHE A 207 -3.81 -0.98 5.22
CA PHE A 207 -2.65 -0.53 6.00
C PHE A 207 -2.26 -1.58 7.06
N LEU A 208 -3.23 -2.07 7.84
CA LEU A 208 -3.00 -3.05 8.91
C LEU A 208 -2.44 -4.37 8.37
N ILE A 209 -2.87 -4.79 7.18
CA ILE A 209 -2.41 -6.05 6.58
C ILE A 209 -1.05 -5.88 5.89
N ALA A 210 -0.89 -4.82 5.08
CA ALA A 210 0.33 -4.55 4.32
C ALA A 210 1.55 -4.46 5.26
N PHE A 211 1.39 -3.78 6.40
CA PHE A 211 2.45 -3.61 7.39
C PHE A 211 2.52 -4.72 8.45
N LEU A 212 1.66 -5.74 8.39
CA LEU A 212 1.69 -6.87 9.33
C LEU A 212 3.09 -7.51 9.48
N PRO A 213 3.88 -7.74 8.42
CA PRO A 213 5.23 -8.29 8.58
C PRO A 213 6.16 -7.36 9.37
N ALA A 214 6.05 -6.04 9.20
CA ALA A 214 6.85 -5.07 9.97
C ALA A 214 6.48 -5.13 11.46
N VAL A 215 5.20 -5.23 11.78
CA VAL A 215 4.71 -5.29 13.17
C VAL A 215 5.16 -6.55 13.87
N ILE A 216 4.94 -7.70 13.22
CA ILE A 216 5.39 -9.00 13.73
C ILE A 216 6.90 -8.95 13.99
N TYR A 217 7.67 -8.22 13.20
CA TYR A 217 9.08 -8.05 13.45
C TYR A 217 9.40 -7.10 14.61
N PHE A 218 8.96 -5.84 14.53
CA PHE A 218 9.32 -4.80 15.47
C PHE A 218 8.86 -5.09 16.90
N PHE A 219 7.81 -5.90 17.03
CA PHE A 219 7.17 -6.26 18.29
C PHE A 219 7.20 -7.77 18.53
N LYS A 220 8.06 -8.52 17.82
CA LYS A 220 8.21 -9.97 18.01
C LYS A 220 8.61 -10.27 19.46
N GLN A 221 7.88 -11.18 20.10
CA GLN A 221 8.24 -11.70 21.42
C GLN A 221 8.63 -13.18 21.31
N LYS A 222 9.62 -13.64 22.08
CA LYS A 222 9.88 -15.08 22.23
C LYS A 222 8.83 -15.67 23.17
N PHE A 223 8.37 -16.88 22.88
CA PHE A 223 7.37 -17.57 23.69
C PHE A 223 7.87 -17.86 25.12
N GLU A 224 9.18 -18.00 25.30
CA GLU A 224 9.85 -18.14 26.60
C GLU A 224 9.69 -16.89 27.47
N ASP A 225 9.66 -15.69 26.87
CA ASP A 225 9.44 -14.43 27.60
C ASP A 225 7.99 -14.31 28.10
N ILE A 226 7.05 -14.95 27.41
CA ILE A 226 5.62 -14.99 27.80
C ILE A 226 5.41 -15.96 28.97
N LYS A 227 6.18 -17.05 29.07
CA LYS A 227 6.08 -17.97 30.21
C LYS A 227 6.58 -17.36 31.52
N LYS A 228 7.48 -16.39 31.47
CA LYS A 228 7.99 -15.64 32.64
C LYS A 228 7.14 -14.40 32.94
N LEU A 229 5.81 -14.55 32.91
CA LEU A 229 4.82 -13.49 33.17
C LEU A 229 4.93 -12.87 34.58
N ALA A 230 5.66 -13.45 35.51
CA ALA A 230 5.83 -12.92 36.86
C ALA A 230 6.82 -11.75 36.97
N ILE A 231 7.72 -11.55 35.99
CA ILE A 231 8.70 -10.44 35.99
C ILE A 231 8.54 -9.67 34.67
N ILE A 232 7.45 -8.92 34.55
CA ILE A 232 7.14 -8.26 33.29
C ILE A 232 7.98 -6.98 33.14
N ASN A 233 8.97 -7.03 32.25
CA ASN A 233 9.65 -5.83 31.78
C ASN A 233 8.65 -4.93 31.03
N LYS A 234 8.65 -3.61 31.32
CA LYS A 234 7.85 -2.57 30.64
C LYS A 234 7.85 -2.71 29.11
N LYS A 235 8.98 -3.10 28.51
CA LYS A 235 9.10 -3.33 27.06
C LYS A 235 8.21 -4.47 26.55
N THR A 236 8.09 -5.56 27.32
CA THR A 236 7.25 -6.72 26.97
C THR A 236 5.77 -6.36 26.98
N ILE A 237 5.33 -5.57 27.98
CA ILE A 237 3.95 -5.06 28.05
C ILE A 237 3.63 -4.26 26.78
N ILE A 238 4.47 -3.28 26.45
CA ILE A 238 4.25 -2.41 25.29
C ILE A 238 4.14 -3.23 24.00
N ASN A 239 5.02 -4.21 23.79
CA ASN A 239 4.97 -5.07 22.60
C ASN A 239 3.65 -5.85 22.52
N ILE A 240 3.22 -6.46 23.64
CA ILE A 240 1.98 -7.22 23.73
C ILE A 240 0.77 -6.31 23.48
N SER A 241 0.74 -5.12 24.10
CA SER A 241 -0.33 -4.14 23.90
C SER A 241 -0.44 -3.70 22.45
N ILE A 242 0.67 -3.49 21.75
CA ILE A 242 0.66 -3.09 20.33
C ILE A 242 0.10 -4.21 19.45
N ILE A 243 0.48 -5.47 19.70
CA ILE A 243 -0.06 -6.62 18.95
C ILE A 243 -1.57 -6.75 19.20
N TRP A 244 -2.01 -6.66 20.45
CA TRP A 244 -3.44 -6.70 20.79
C TRP A 244 -4.21 -5.55 20.13
N LEU A 245 -3.68 -4.33 20.19
CA LEU A 245 -4.26 -3.17 19.52
C LEU A 245 -4.36 -3.40 18.02
N TRP A 246 -3.38 -4.05 17.39
CA TRP A 246 -3.41 -4.41 15.96
C TRP A 246 -4.55 -5.37 15.63
N ILE A 247 -4.73 -6.42 16.44
CA ILE A 247 -5.81 -7.41 16.26
C ILE A 247 -7.17 -6.74 16.44
N LEU A 248 -7.34 -5.95 17.50
CA LEU A 248 -8.57 -5.21 17.77
C LEU A 248 -8.85 -4.18 16.67
N ALA A 249 -7.82 -3.50 16.15
CA ALA A 249 -7.97 -2.56 15.04
C ALA A 249 -8.47 -3.24 13.77
N ILE A 250 -7.97 -4.44 13.44
CA ILE A 250 -8.48 -5.24 12.31
C ILE A 250 -9.95 -5.58 12.53
N ALA A 251 -10.30 -6.04 13.74
CA ALA A 251 -11.69 -6.36 14.07
C ALA A 251 -12.62 -5.15 13.93
N LEU A 252 -12.20 -3.99 14.44
CA LEU A 252 -12.94 -2.73 14.33
C LEU A 252 -13.04 -2.18 12.90
N THR A 253 -12.30 -2.72 11.93
CA THR A 253 -12.57 -2.37 10.52
C THR A 253 -13.89 -2.95 10.02
N LEU A 254 -14.38 -4.05 10.61
CA LEU A 254 -15.59 -4.78 10.18
C LEU A 254 -15.61 -5.10 8.67
N SER A 255 -14.42 -5.16 8.07
CA SER A 255 -14.21 -5.35 6.63
C SER A 255 -13.83 -6.80 6.34
N ARG A 256 -14.66 -7.49 5.54
CA ARG A 256 -14.40 -8.87 5.11
C ARG A 256 -13.08 -8.96 4.34
N THR A 257 -12.80 -7.99 3.48
CA THR A 257 -11.55 -7.94 2.71
C THR A 257 -10.35 -7.73 3.64
N ALA A 258 -10.50 -6.97 4.74
CA ALA A 258 -9.48 -6.87 5.80
C ALA A 258 -9.22 -8.19 6.53
N PHE A 259 -10.26 -8.94 6.87
CA PHE A 259 -10.08 -10.26 7.48
C PHE A 259 -9.43 -11.26 6.52
N ILE A 260 -9.91 -11.35 5.27
CA ILE A 260 -9.33 -12.25 4.24
C ILE A 260 -7.87 -11.87 3.98
N GLY A 261 -7.57 -10.58 3.81
CA GLY A 261 -6.20 -10.12 3.60
C GLY A 261 -5.29 -10.45 4.79
N TRP A 262 -5.78 -10.31 6.02
CA TRP A 262 -5.03 -10.66 7.22
C TRP A 262 -4.69 -12.16 7.30
N ILE A 263 -5.67 -13.01 7.01
CA ILE A 263 -5.54 -14.46 6.84
C ILE A 263 -4.45 -14.77 5.80
N VAL A 264 -4.57 -14.23 4.59
CA VAL A 264 -3.60 -14.47 3.50
C VAL A 264 -2.20 -13.99 3.88
N ALA A 265 -2.08 -12.81 4.51
CA ALA A 265 -0.79 -12.29 4.97
C ALA A 265 -0.14 -13.21 6.01
N LEU A 266 -0.91 -13.67 7.01
CA LEU A 266 -0.41 -14.59 8.02
C LEU A 266 0.03 -15.93 7.41
N ALA A 267 -0.72 -16.43 6.43
CA ALA A 267 -0.36 -17.63 5.67
C ALA A 267 0.98 -17.46 4.96
N ALA A 268 1.13 -16.35 4.24
CA ALA A 268 2.31 -16.05 3.45
C ALA A 268 3.56 -15.90 4.33
N ILE A 269 3.44 -15.23 5.47
CA ILE A 269 4.55 -15.01 6.42
C ILE A 269 4.95 -16.32 7.12
N ASN A 270 3.98 -17.20 7.42
CA ASN A 270 4.20 -18.40 8.23
C ASN A 270 4.18 -19.71 7.43
N ILE A 271 4.26 -19.67 6.09
CA ILE A 271 4.09 -20.87 5.24
C ILE A 271 4.99 -22.04 5.64
N GLN A 272 6.24 -21.76 6.02
CA GLN A 272 7.19 -22.77 6.48
C GLN A 272 6.77 -23.39 7.83
N ARG A 273 6.26 -22.56 8.76
CA ARG A 273 5.79 -23.01 10.07
C ARG A 273 4.48 -23.80 9.96
N ILE A 274 3.59 -23.40 9.05
CA ILE A 274 2.35 -24.11 8.73
C ILE A 274 2.65 -25.51 8.20
N ARG A 275 3.66 -25.63 7.31
CA ARG A 275 4.13 -26.94 6.82
C ARG A 275 4.66 -27.84 7.94
N LYS A 276 5.32 -27.26 8.95
CA LYS A 276 5.88 -27.99 10.10
C LYS A 276 4.82 -28.39 11.13
N HIS A 277 3.83 -27.53 11.39
CA HIS A 277 2.79 -27.75 12.42
C HIS A 277 1.39 -27.83 11.81
N LYS A 278 1.18 -28.78 10.89
CA LYS A 278 -0.04 -28.87 10.07
C LYS A 278 -1.33 -28.92 10.91
N LYS A 279 -1.40 -29.78 11.94
CA LYS A 279 -2.63 -29.99 12.74
C LYS A 279 -3.13 -28.71 13.44
N ILE A 280 -2.25 -28.01 14.17
CA ILE A 280 -2.57 -26.76 14.86
C ILE A 280 -2.91 -25.66 13.84
N SER A 281 -2.17 -25.61 12.73
CA SER A 281 -2.41 -24.63 11.67
C SER A 281 -3.79 -24.83 11.02
N TRP A 282 -4.21 -26.08 10.79
CA TRP A 282 -5.54 -26.39 10.26
C TRP A 282 -6.66 -25.94 11.19
N GLY A 283 -6.53 -26.14 12.50
CA GLY A 283 -7.53 -25.65 13.47
C GLY A 283 -7.70 -24.13 13.43
N ILE A 284 -6.59 -23.39 13.36
CA ILE A 284 -6.61 -21.93 13.22
C ILE A 284 -7.23 -21.51 11.88
N TRP A 285 -6.91 -22.20 10.78
CA TRP A 285 -7.49 -21.92 9.47
C TRP A 285 -8.98 -22.17 9.41
N ILE A 286 -9.46 -23.26 10.00
CA ILE A 286 -10.88 -23.59 10.07
C ILE A 286 -11.63 -22.52 10.87
N ALA A 287 -11.13 -22.10 12.03
CA ALA A 287 -11.74 -21.05 12.83
C ALA A 287 -11.82 -19.71 12.05
N LEU A 288 -10.76 -19.35 11.33
CA LEU A 288 -10.71 -18.16 10.49
C LEU A 288 -11.69 -18.24 9.30
N LEU A 289 -11.79 -19.41 8.66
CA LEU A 289 -12.74 -19.67 7.57
C LEU A 289 -14.19 -19.64 8.06
N MET A 290 -14.48 -20.22 9.23
CA MET A 290 -15.81 -20.14 9.84
C MET A 290 -16.22 -18.70 10.15
N GLY A 291 -15.30 -17.88 10.69
CA GLY A 291 -15.54 -16.45 10.90
C GLY A 291 -15.81 -15.69 9.59
N LEU A 292 -15.11 -16.04 8.51
CA LEU A 292 -15.36 -15.46 7.18
C LEU A 292 -16.72 -15.89 6.60
N ILE A 293 -17.09 -17.16 6.73
CA ILE A 293 -18.38 -17.69 6.29
C ILE A 293 -19.51 -17.00 7.05
N TRP A 294 -19.39 -16.88 8.38
CA TRP A 294 -20.33 -16.17 9.23
C TRP A 294 -20.52 -14.70 8.78
N LEU A 295 -19.43 -13.96 8.60
CA LEU A 295 -19.48 -12.58 8.09
C LEU A 295 -20.06 -12.48 6.67
N SER A 296 -19.90 -13.52 5.85
CA SER A 296 -20.41 -13.56 4.48
C SER A 296 -21.90 -13.87 4.44
N ILE A 297 -22.40 -14.72 5.33
CA ILE A 297 -23.83 -15.02 5.52
C ILE A 297 -24.55 -13.76 6.02
N LEU A 298 -24.01 -13.08 7.04
CA LEU A 298 -24.55 -11.83 7.55
C LEU A 298 -24.66 -10.72 6.49
N LYS A 299 -23.92 -10.83 5.38
CA LYS A 299 -23.87 -9.85 4.29
C LYS A 299 -24.17 -10.47 2.92
N TRP A 300 -25.05 -11.47 2.87
CA TRP A 300 -25.30 -12.31 1.69
C TRP A 300 -25.60 -11.53 0.40
N ALA A 301 -26.53 -10.56 0.45
CA ALA A 301 -26.90 -9.76 -0.72
C ALA A 301 -25.71 -8.98 -1.32
N SER A 302 -24.85 -8.42 -0.46
CA SER A 302 -23.61 -7.76 -0.88
C SER A 302 -22.62 -8.75 -1.48
N THR A 303 -22.48 -9.95 -0.90
CA THR A 303 -21.59 -11.01 -1.41
C THR A 303 -21.94 -11.37 -2.85
N LEU A 304 -23.22 -11.62 -3.13
CA LEU A 304 -23.70 -11.93 -4.48
C LEU A 304 -23.44 -10.78 -5.46
N GLY A 305 -23.62 -9.53 -5.02
CA GLY A 305 -23.30 -8.34 -5.81
C GLY A 305 -21.84 -8.30 -6.26
N HIS A 306 -20.90 -8.45 -5.32
CA HIS A 306 -19.46 -8.44 -5.64
C HIS A 306 -19.06 -9.63 -6.54
N ILE A 307 -19.65 -10.81 -6.33
CA ILE A 307 -19.40 -11.99 -7.18
C ILE A 307 -19.87 -11.72 -8.61
N LYS A 308 -21.12 -11.25 -8.79
CA LYS A 308 -21.69 -10.93 -10.11
C LYS A 308 -20.86 -9.86 -10.82
N ALA A 309 -20.50 -8.78 -10.14
CA ALA A 309 -19.69 -7.72 -10.73
C ALA A 309 -18.27 -8.20 -11.09
N LYS A 310 -17.64 -9.05 -10.28
CA LYS A 310 -16.35 -9.68 -10.63
C LYS A 310 -16.45 -10.52 -11.90
N PHE A 311 -17.41 -11.45 -11.97
CA PHE A 311 -17.54 -12.32 -13.15
C PHE A 311 -18.02 -11.57 -14.40
N GLY A 312 -18.93 -10.60 -14.25
CA GLY A 312 -19.32 -9.71 -15.35
C GLY A 312 -18.13 -8.93 -15.90
N SER A 313 -17.26 -8.42 -15.04
CA SER A 313 -16.05 -7.70 -15.47
C SER A 313 -15.04 -8.60 -16.20
N ILE A 314 -14.95 -9.89 -15.86
CA ILE A 314 -14.14 -10.86 -16.61
C ILE A 314 -14.67 -11.02 -18.04
N GLN A 315 -15.99 -11.04 -18.23
CA GLN A 315 -16.58 -11.13 -19.57
C GLN A 315 -16.19 -9.92 -20.44
N TYR A 316 -16.15 -8.71 -19.86
CA TYR A 316 -15.66 -7.53 -20.58
C TYR A 316 -14.18 -7.64 -21.00
N VAL A 317 -13.32 -8.22 -20.15
CA VAL A 317 -11.91 -8.49 -20.49
C VAL A 317 -11.80 -9.50 -21.62
N ILE A 318 -12.61 -10.57 -21.60
CA ILE A 318 -12.64 -11.58 -22.66
C ILE A 318 -13.13 -10.98 -23.97
N ALA A 319 -14.16 -10.13 -23.93
CA ALA A 319 -14.73 -9.49 -25.11
C ALA A 319 -13.76 -8.50 -25.78
N GLN A 320 -12.96 -7.78 -25.00
CA GLN A 320 -12.00 -6.80 -25.52
C GLN A 320 -10.62 -7.00 -24.89
N PRO A 321 -9.84 -8.02 -25.33
CA PRO A 321 -8.55 -8.33 -24.73
C PRO A 321 -7.49 -7.24 -24.97
N SER A 322 -7.69 -6.38 -25.97
CA SER A 322 -6.84 -5.20 -26.22
C SER A 322 -7.04 -4.09 -25.18
N GLY A 323 -8.07 -4.19 -24.32
CA GLY A 323 -8.50 -3.10 -23.44
C GLY A 323 -9.41 -2.09 -24.14
N TYR A 324 -10.10 -1.31 -23.30
CA TYR A 324 -11.04 -0.25 -23.69
C TYR A 324 -10.40 1.15 -23.63
N GLY A 325 -9.15 1.24 -23.20
CA GLY A 325 -8.44 2.51 -22.96
C GLY A 325 -8.47 2.89 -21.48
N LEU A 326 -7.47 3.67 -21.08
CA LEU A 326 -7.33 4.21 -19.73
C LEU A 326 -8.62 4.91 -19.31
N TRP A 327 -8.98 4.75 -18.04
CA TRP A 327 -10.17 5.37 -17.46
C TRP A 327 -11.51 4.87 -18.01
N THR A 328 -11.53 3.70 -18.64
CA THR A 328 -12.79 3.06 -19.02
C THR A 328 -13.41 2.36 -17.82
N SER A 329 -12.59 1.64 -17.07
CA SER A 329 -13.00 0.98 -15.86
C SER A 329 -12.73 1.90 -14.68
N TRP A 330 -13.82 2.52 -14.21
CA TRP A 330 -13.69 3.51 -13.16
C TRP A 330 -13.43 2.85 -11.82
N PRO A 331 -12.73 3.55 -10.89
CA PRO A 331 -12.84 3.23 -9.49
C PRO A 331 -14.32 3.23 -9.12
N ALA A 332 -14.81 2.14 -8.52
CA ALA A 332 -16.21 1.81 -8.25
C ALA A 332 -16.95 2.78 -7.28
N VAL A 333 -16.63 4.06 -7.36
CA VAL A 333 -16.47 4.96 -6.23
C VAL A 333 -16.59 6.42 -6.66
N ASN A 334 -16.02 6.75 -7.82
CA ASN A 334 -16.20 8.03 -8.46
C ASN A 334 -17.05 7.75 -9.71
N TYR A 335 -18.25 8.32 -9.76
CA TYR A 335 -19.28 7.97 -10.75
C TYR A 335 -18.97 8.62 -12.10
N ASN A 336 -18.98 7.80 -13.17
CA ASN A 336 -19.21 8.08 -14.61
C ASN A 336 -18.61 7.01 -15.55
N GLY A 337 -17.97 5.97 -15.04
CA GLY A 337 -17.48 4.84 -15.86
C GLY A 337 -18.59 3.88 -16.30
N THR A 338 -18.38 3.24 -17.45
CA THR A 338 -19.33 2.29 -18.03
C THR A 338 -19.22 0.88 -17.46
N ILE A 339 -18.08 0.53 -16.84
CA ILE A 339 -17.80 -0.81 -16.31
C ILE A 339 -17.26 -0.70 -14.88
N LEU A 340 -17.84 -1.47 -13.96
CA LEU A 340 -17.51 -1.48 -12.53
C LEU A 340 -16.74 -2.75 -12.13
N PRO A 341 -15.39 -2.75 -12.22
CA PRO A 341 -14.58 -3.88 -11.79
C PRO A 341 -14.49 -3.94 -10.27
N GLU A 342 -14.87 -5.06 -9.64
CA GLU A 342 -14.67 -5.30 -8.20
C GLU A 342 -13.23 -5.74 -7.84
N ASN A 343 -12.27 -5.50 -8.73
CA ASN A 343 -10.89 -5.96 -8.60
C ASN A 343 -9.92 -5.07 -9.38
N TYR A 344 -8.87 -4.61 -8.71
CA TYR A 344 -7.88 -3.70 -9.29
C TYR A 344 -7.13 -4.27 -10.49
N TYR A 345 -6.87 -5.57 -10.50
CA TYR A 345 -6.21 -6.20 -11.63
C TYR A 345 -7.14 -6.33 -12.83
N ILE A 346 -8.43 -6.62 -12.60
CA ILE A 346 -9.43 -6.63 -13.67
C ILE A 346 -9.60 -5.22 -14.25
N GLN A 347 -9.63 -4.19 -13.41
CA GLN A 347 -9.62 -2.80 -13.83
C GLN A 347 -8.44 -2.49 -14.75
N LEU A 348 -7.22 -2.86 -14.34
CA LEU A 348 -6.04 -2.68 -15.20
C LEU A 348 -6.16 -3.46 -16.52
N MET A 349 -6.69 -4.69 -16.51
CA MET A 349 -6.92 -5.44 -17.75
C MET A 349 -7.95 -4.77 -18.67
N LEU A 350 -8.98 -4.13 -18.11
CA LEU A 350 -9.95 -3.36 -18.89
C LEU A 350 -9.34 -2.07 -19.44
N ASP A 351 -8.51 -1.38 -18.66
CA ASP A 351 -7.95 -0.08 -19.05
C ASP A 351 -6.79 -0.20 -20.05
N ILE A 352 -5.80 -1.06 -19.78
CA ILE A 352 -4.58 -1.19 -20.60
C ILE A 352 -4.51 -2.53 -21.36
N GLY A 353 -5.58 -3.34 -21.32
CA GLY A 353 -5.63 -4.63 -22.00
C GLY A 353 -4.78 -5.72 -21.34
N THR A 354 -4.95 -6.95 -21.84
CA THR A 354 -4.19 -8.12 -21.38
C THR A 354 -2.69 -7.94 -21.64
N ILE A 355 -2.31 -7.34 -22.77
CA ILE A 355 -0.90 -7.08 -23.10
C ILE A 355 -0.29 -6.06 -22.13
N GLY A 356 -0.97 -4.95 -21.86
CA GLY A 356 -0.52 -3.95 -20.89
C GLY A 356 -0.42 -4.53 -19.49
N PHE A 357 -1.35 -5.40 -19.11
CA PHE A 357 -1.32 -6.15 -17.86
C PHE A 357 -0.11 -7.10 -17.75
N ILE A 358 0.22 -7.81 -18.83
CA ILE A 358 1.42 -8.66 -18.90
C ILE A 358 2.68 -7.82 -18.73
N LEU A 359 2.78 -6.68 -19.43
CA LEU A 359 3.92 -5.75 -19.28
C LEU A 359 4.07 -5.26 -17.84
N ARG A 360 2.95 -4.90 -17.19
CA ARG A 360 2.94 -4.55 -15.76
C ARG A 360 3.41 -5.71 -14.89
N THR A 361 2.97 -6.92 -15.17
CA THR A 361 3.40 -8.12 -14.44
C THR A 361 4.91 -8.36 -14.62
N LEU A 362 5.44 -8.16 -15.84
CA LEU A 362 6.87 -8.22 -16.11
C LEU A 362 7.65 -7.17 -15.32
N LEU A 363 7.17 -5.93 -15.23
CA LEU A 363 7.77 -4.89 -14.40
C LEU A 363 7.84 -5.31 -12.91
N ILE A 364 6.73 -5.82 -12.38
CA ILE A 364 6.67 -6.33 -11.00
C ILE A 364 7.68 -7.47 -10.79
N LEU A 365 7.76 -8.41 -11.73
CA LEU A 365 8.71 -9.53 -11.68
C LEU A 365 10.16 -9.05 -11.72
N GLN A 366 10.48 -8.03 -12.53
CA GLN A 366 11.82 -7.42 -12.57
C GLN A 366 12.17 -6.81 -11.20
N ILE A 367 11.25 -6.07 -10.57
CA ILE A 367 11.44 -5.49 -9.24
C ILE A 367 11.65 -6.59 -8.19
N ILE A 368 10.88 -7.68 -8.24
CA ILE A 368 11.03 -8.83 -7.33
C ILE A 368 12.38 -9.52 -7.53
N ARG A 369 12.82 -9.72 -8.77
CA ARG A 369 14.14 -10.31 -9.08
C ARG A 369 15.27 -9.45 -8.51
N LEU A 370 15.19 -8.13 -8.68
CA LEU A 370 16.17 -7.20 -8.14
C LEU A 370 16.19 -7.24 -6.60
N ALA A 371 15.02 -7.27 -5.96
CA ALA A 371 14.92 -7.43 -4.51
C ALA A 371 15.52 -8.76 -4.01
N ARG A 372 15.36 -9.87 -4.75
CA ARG A 372 15.98 -11.16 -4.43
C ARG A 372 17.50 -11.11 -4.56
N LYS A 373 18.02 -10.54 -5.66
CA LYS A 373 19.47 -10.32 -5.83
C LYS A 373 20.06 -9.52 -4.68
N ILE A 374 19.36 -8.45 -4.26
CA ILE A 374 19.75 -7.67 -3.09
C ILE A 374 19.82 -8.58 -1.85
N GLN A 375 18.76 -9.34 -1.59
CA GLN A 375 18.70 -10.25 -0.45
C GLN A 375 19.81 -11.31 -0.44
N GLU A 376 20.16 -11.86 -1.59
CA GLU A 376 21.21 -12.87 -1.77
C GLU A 376 22.61 -12.26 -1.57
N ALA A 377 22.88 -11.10 -2.17
CA ALA A 377 24.14 -10.40 -1.97
C ALA A 377 24.39 -10.06 -0.48
N PHE A 378 23.34 -9.66 0.26
CA PHE A 378 23.45 -9.43 1.70
C PHE A 378 23.59 -10.71 2.54
N LYS A 379 23.27 -11.91 2.01
CA LYS A 379 23.60 -13.18 2.69
C LYS A 379 25.08 -13.52 2.59
N THR A 380 25.69 -13.21 1.44
CA THR A 380 27.08 -13.55 1.15
C THR A 380 28.05 -12.48 1.61
N MET A 381 27.60 -11.25 1.84
CA MET A 381 28.41 -10.21 2.46
C MET A 381 28.72 -10.57 3.92
N ASN A 382 29.95 -11.03 4.15
CA ASN A 382 30.54 -11.20 5.47
C ASN A 382 30.87 -9.82 6.08
N THR A 383 29.84 -9.04 6.36
CA THR A 383 29.99 -7.70 6.91
C THR A 383 29.41 -7.68 8.30
N ASN A 384 30.12 -7.04 9.25
CA ASN A 384 29.66 -6.67 10.59
C ASN A 384 28.37 -5.80 10.62
N ILE A 385 27.72 -5.60 9.48
CA ILE A 385 26.34 -5.11 9.39
C ILE A 385 25.50 -6.08 10.22
N HIS A 386 25.19 -5.65 11.43
CA HIS A 386 24.56 -6.45 12.48
C HIS A 386 23.44 -7.31 11.86
N GLU A 387 23.44 -8.64 12.10
CA GLU A 387 22.49 -9.59 11.48
C GLU A 387 21.03 -9.12 11.58
N GLN A 388 20.71 -8.35 12.63
CA GLN A 388 19.44 -7.68 12.86
C GLN A 388 19.06 -6.70 11.73
N THR A 389 20.00 -5.91 11.21
CA THR A 389 19.81 -4.98 10.09
C THR A 389 19.48 -5.73 8.79
N ILE A 390 20.18 -6.84 8.54
CA ILE A 390 19.92 -7.70 7.37
C ILE A 390 18.54 -8.35 7.49
N TYR A 391 18.18 -8.82 8.68
CA TYR A 391 16.87 -9.41 8.94
C TYR A 391 15.73 -8.39 8.79
N LEU A 392 15.95 -7.15 9.26
CA LEU A 392 15.07 -6.00 9.05
C LEU A 392 14.79 -5.73 7.57
N ILE A 393 15.86 -5.63 6.79
CA ILE A 393 15.78 -5.42 5.35
C ILE A 393 14.93 -6.53 4.71
N ARG A 394 15.16 -7.80 5.07
CA ARG A 394 14.39 -8.95 4.55
C ARG A 394 12.90 -8.84 4.83
N ILE A 395 12.53 -8.41 6.04
CA ILE A 395 11.12 -8.22 6.40
C ILE A 395 10.49 -7.13 5.55
N TRP A 396 11.20 -6.01 5.36
CA TRP A 396 10.76 -4.94 4.47
C TRP A 396 10.65 -5.36 3.00
N LEU A 397 11.50 -6.27 2.53
CA LEU A 397 11.33 -6.91 1.21
C LEU A 397 10.07 -7.80 1.14
N ASN A 398 9.70 -8.46 2.24
CA ASN A 398 8.54 -9.37 2.29
C ASN A 398 7.19 -8.65 2.41
N ILE A 399 7.14 -7.48 3.07
CA ILE A 399 5.97 -6.57 3.06
C ILE A 399 5.48 -6.33 1.64
N TRP A 400 6.40 -6.25 0.67
CA TRP A 400 6.06 -6.07 -0.73
C TRP A 400 5.31 -7.24 -1.37
N ARG A 401 5.71 -8.48 -1.05
CA ARG A 401 5.02 -9.67 -1.57
C ARG A 401 3.60 -9.74 -1.02
N VAL A 402 3.45 -9.48 0.27
CA VAL A 402 2.16 -9.45 0.97
C VAL A 402 1.28 -8.34 0.40
N SER A 403 1.81 -7.13 0.26
CA SER A 403 1.09 -5.97 -0.28
C SER A 403 0.63 -6.20 -1.73
N LEU A 404 1.51 -6.71 -2.61
CA LEU A 404 1.16 -7.07 -3.99
C LEU A 404 0.08 -8.16 -4.06
N LEU A 405 0.20 -9.22 -3.26
CA LEU A 405 -0.81 -10.29 -3.20
C LEU A 405 -2.18 -9.73 -2.78
N ILE A 406 -2.19 -8.81 -1.83
CA ILE A 406 -3.41 -8.28 -1.24
C ILE A 406 -4.02 -7.13 -2.06
N MET A 407 -3.28 -6.50 -3.00
CA MET A 407 -3.89 -5.60 -4.00
C MET A 407 -5.03 -6.26 -4.76
N TRP A 408 -5.04 -7.60 -4.85
CA TRP A 408 -6.09 -8.38 -5.53
C TRP A 408 -7.43 -8.32 -4.80
N ILE A 409 -7.39 -8.00 -3.51
CA ILE A 409 -8.52 -8.05 -2.58
C ILE A 409 -9.06 -6.63 -2.32
N PHE A 410 -8.25 -5.58 -2.58
CA PHE A 410 -8.56 -4.19 -2.25
C PHE A 410 -8.52 -3.29 -3.50
N LEU A 411 -9.60 -3.29 -4.28
CA LEU A 411 -9.78 -2.37 -5.42
C LEU A 411 -9.57 -0.90 -5.01
N HIS A 412 -10.36 -0.44 -4.03
CA HIS A 412 -10.47 0.99 -3.68
C HIS A 412 -9.23 1.59 -2.99
N VAL A 413 -8.31 0.75 -2.52
CA VAL A 413 -7.15 1.23 -1.77
C VAL A 413 -6.02 1.65 -2.70
N PHE A 414 -5.96 1.08 -3.90
CA PHE A 414 -4.89 1.42 -4.84
C PHE A 414 -5.15 2.64 -5.68
N GLU A 415 -6.42 3.00 -5.81
CA GLU A 415 -6.86 4.09 -6.65
C GLU A 415 -6.50 5.44 -6.00
N ASP A 416 -6.69 5.63 -4.69
CA ASP A 416 -6.43 6.95 -4.10
C ASP A 416 -5.92 6.95 -2.65
N SER A 417 -5.37 5.85 -2.16
CA SER A 417 -4.94 5.83 -0.75
C SER A 417 -3.56 6.45 -0.54
N MET A 418 -3.47 7.32 0.47
CA MET A 418 -2.22 7.70 1.13
C MET A 418 -1.36 6.52 1.60
N ILE A 419 -1.93 5.32 1.67
CA ILE A 419 -1.19 4.12 2.06
C ILE A 419 -0.18 3.75 0.97
N ASN A 420 -0.51 4.01 -0.31
CA ASN A 420 0.42 3.84 -1.41
C ASN A 420 1.68 4.69 -1.17
N TYR A 421 1.53 5.95 -0.80
CA TYR A 421 2.67 6.81 -0.50
C TYR A 421 3.52 6.26 0.65
N LEU A 422 2.90 5.90 1.79
CA LEU A 422 3.64 5.32 2.92
C LEU A 422 4.42 4.08 2.53
N PHE A 423 3.81 3.20 1.76
CA PHE A 423 4.36 1.90 1.42
C PHE A 423 5.40 2.00 0.28
N PHE A 424 5.04 2.59 -0.86
CA PHE A 424 5.91 2.65 -2.04
C PHE A 424 7.11 3.57 -1.82
N ILE A 425 6.98 4.67 -1.07
CA ILE A 425 8.11 5.56 -0.76
C ILE A 425 9.09 4.89 0.19
N SER A 426 8.62 4.40 1.34
CA SER A 426 9.50 3.81 2.35
C SER A 426 10.27 2.62 1.78
N ARG A 427 9.57 1.78 0.99
CA ARG A 427 10.17 0.67 0.28
C ARG A 427 11.12 1.11 -0.81
N GLY A 428 10.69 2.03 -1.69
CA GLY A 428 11.49 2.48 -2.82
C GLY A 428 12.83 3.03 -2.35
N ILE A 429 12.81 3.90 -1.36
CA ILE A 429 14.01 4.49 -0.75
C ILE A 429 14.94 3.42 -0.20
N LEU A 430 14.41 2.47 0.58
CA LEU A 430 15.23 1.39 1.12
C LEU A 430 15.82 0.52 -0.01
N THR A 431 15.07 0.21 -1.07
CA THR A 431 15.59 -0.59 -2.20
C THR A 431 16.68 0.14 -2.95
N GLY A 432 16.46 1.41 -3.26
CA GLY A 432 17.44 2.26 -3.95
C GLY A 432 18.72 2.36 -3.15
N TYR A 433 18.59 2.64 -1.85
CA TYR A 433 19.70 2.71 -0.93
C TYR A 433 20.51 1.41 -0.90
N LEU A 434 19.84 0.26 -0.75
CA LEU A 434 20.53 -1.02 -0.68
C LEU A 434 21.15 -1.44 -2.02
N SER A 435 20.52 -1.10 -3.14
CA SER A 435 21.04 -1.44 -4.48
C SER A 435 22.43 -0.84 -4.70
N THR A 436 22.66 0.39 -4.25
CA THR A 436 23.97 1.04 -4.36
C THR A 436 25.06 0.38 -3.50
N ILE A 437 24.72 -0.18 -2.33
CA ILE A 437 25.70 -0.85 -1.46
C ILE A 437 26.25 -2.07 -2.19
N ILE A 438 25.40 -2.77 -2.92
CA ILE A 438 25.78 -3.92 -3.74
C ILE A 438 26.58 -3.49 -4.96
N ASP A 439 26.12 -2.46 -5.69
CA ASP A 439 26.86 -1.91 -6.83
C ASP A 439 28.29 -1.47 -6.44
N LYS A 440 28.49 -0.93 -5.23
CA LYS A 440 29.81 -0.53 -4.70
C LYS A 440 30.68 -1.71 -4.26
N LYS A 441 30.10 -2.79 -3.73
CA LYS A 441 30.83 -3.91 -3.10
C LYS A 441 31.00 -5.15 -3.98
N LEU A 442 30.19 -5.32 -5.01
CA LEU A 442 30.23 -6.46 -5.94
C LEU A 442 30.17 -5.98 -7.40
N PRO A 443 31.18 -5.21 -7.87
CA PRO A 443 31.20 -4.66 -9.22
C PRO A 443 31.12 -5.73 -10.32
N ASN A 444 31.55 -6.97 -10.03
CA ASN A 444 31.63 -8.08 -10.99
C ASN A 444 30.40 -9.00 -11.03
N SER A 445 29.27 -8.63 -10.40
CA SER A 445 28.03 -9.45 -10.39
C SER A 445 27.01 -9.06 -11.49
N ARG A 446 27.43 -8.26 -12.47
CA ARG A 446 26.57 -7.68 -13.51
C ARG A 446 26.27 -8.63 -14.65
#